data_AF-A0A3G9JKG8-F1
#
_entry.id   AF-A0A3G9JKG8-F1
#
_cell.length_a   1.000
_cell.length_b   1.000
_cell.length_c   1.000
_cell.angle_alpha   90.00
_cell.angle_beta   90.00
_cell.angle_gamma   90.00
#
_symmetry.space_group_name_H-M   'P 1'
#
loop_
_entity.id
_entity.type
_entity.pdbx_description
1 polymer ?
#
loop_
_entity_poly.entity_id
_entity_poly.type
_entity_poly.pdbx_seq_one_letter_code
_entity_poly.pdbx_strand_id
1 'polypeptide(L)'
;MTLALLYQAFIETIQHPDPEINLARAALQIANFEYPRLNIDHYLNRINLMAEEVKKRLPDRLYPLKIVKIINQYLFEDLQFTGNTQEYYDPRNSYLNDVIDRRTGIPLTLSIIYLGFAE
;
A
#
# COMPACT_ATOMS: atom_id res chain seq x y z
N MET A 1 -10.03 2.84 -20.45
CA MET A 1 -9.84 4.24 -19.99
C MET A 1 -8.72 4.86 -20.81
N THR A 2 -8.80 6.13 -21.20
CA THR A 2 -7.73 6.78 -21.99
C THR A 2 -6.59 7.24 -21.08
N LEU A 3 -5.39 7.45 -21.64
CA LEU A 3 -4.20 7.94 -20.91
C LEU A 3 -4.49 9.27 -20.19
N ALA A 4 -5.24 10.16 -20.84
CA ALA A 4 -5.63 11.45 -20.25
C ALA A 4 -6.51 11.28 -18.99
N LEU A 5 -7.44 10.32 -19.01
CA LEU A 5 -8.31 10.04 -17.86
C LEU A 5 -7.53 9.43 -16.68
N LEU A 6 -6.55 8.56 -16.97
CA LEU A 6 -5.65 8.02 -15.95
C LEU A 6 -4.85 9.12 -15.25
N TYR A 7 -4.27 10.02 -16.06
CA TYR A 7 -3.50 11.14 -15.55
C TYR A 7 -4.36 12.09 -14.73
N GLN A 8 -5.55 12.45 -15.23
CA GLN A 8 -6.49 13.32 -14.52
C GLN A 8 -6.88 12.73 -13.16
N ALA A 9 -7.22 11.44 -13.10
CA ALA A 9 -7.58 10.77 -11.86
C ALA A 9 -6.43 10.76 -10.83
N PHE A 10 -5.18 10.60 -11.29
CA PHE A 10 -4.01 10.70 -10.42
C PHE A 10 -3.80 12.12 -9.89
N ILE A 11 -3.89 13.13 -10.76
CA ILE A 11 -3.76 14.55 -10.39
C ILE A 11 -4.82 14.94 -9.35
N GLU A 12 -6.07 14.53 -9.54
CA GLU A 12 -7.15 14.78 -8.57
C GLU A 12 -6.79 14.21 -7.19
N THR A 13 -6.26 13.00 -7.11
CA THR A 13 -5.84 12.39 -5.82
C THR A 13 -4.71 13.17 -5.15
N ILE A 14 -3.69 13.61 -5.89
CA ILE A 14 -2.50 14.23 -5.28
C ILE A 14 -2.63 15.74 -5.05
N GLN A 15 -3.70 16.37 -5.53
CA GLN A 15 -3.98 17.80 -5.32
C GLN A 15 -4.61 18.09 -3.95
N HIS A 16 -5.01 17.07 -3.21
CA HIS A 16 -5.45 17.21 -1.83
C HIS A 16 -4.29 17.69 -0.93
N PRO A 17 -4.59 18.36 0.21
CA PRO A 17 -3.58 18.62 1.23
C PRO A 17 -2.91 17.31 1.69
N ASP A 18 -1.60 17.34 1.99
CA ASP A 18 -0.82 16.16 2.42
C ASP A 18 -1.55 15.14 3.33
N PRO A 19 -2.21 15.54 4.44
CA PRO A 19 -2.88 14.58 5.32
C PRO A 19 -4.15 13.94 4.73
N GLU A 20 -4.68 14.48 3.64
CA GLU A 20 -5.88 14.00 2.95
C GLU A 20 -5.55 13.18 1.70
N ILE A 21 -4.28 13.13 1.27
CA ILE A 21 -3.87 12.35 0.10
C ILE A 21 -3.91 10.86 0.45
N ASN A 22 -4.77 10.10 -0.24
CA ASN A 22 -4.74 8.65 -0.18
C ASN A 22 -3.57 8.10 -1.01
N LEU A 23 -2.42 7.86 -0.36
CA LEU A 23 -1.19 7.43 -1.02
C LEU A 23 -1.33 6.07 -1.70
N ALA A 24 -2.07 5.13 -1.10
CA ALA A 24 -2.30 3.81 -1.68
C ALA A 24 -3.07 3.91 -3.00
N ARG A 25 -4.10 4.75 -3.07
CA ARG A 25 -4.87 5.02 -4.29
C ARG A 25 -3.99 5.66 -5.35
N ALA A 26 -3.21 6.68 -4.98
CA ALA A 26 -2.30 7.36 -5.90
C ALA A 26 -1.28 6.37 -6.51
N ALA A 27 -0.70 5.49 -5.70
CA ALA A 27 0.23 4.45 -6.16
C ALA A 27 -0.43 3.42 -7.09
N LEU A 28 -1.68 3.01 -6.80
CA LEU A 28 -2.44 2.11 -7.69
C LEU A 28 -2.85 2.80 -8.99
N GLN A 29 -3.13 4.10 -8.97
CA GLN A 29 -3.40 4.88 -10.19
C GLN A 29 -2.15 4.96 -11.08
N ILE A 30 -0.94 5.10 -10.50
CA ILE A 30 0.32 4.98 -11.24
C ILE A 30 0.46 3.59 -11.86
N ALA A 31 0.17 2.53 -11.10
CA ALA A 31 0.24 1.16 -11.63
C ALA A 31 -0.79 0.90 -12.76
N ASN A 32 -1.91 1.62 -12.78
CA ASN A 32 -2.94 1.49 -13.80
C ASN A 32 -2.48 1.93 -15.21
N PHE A 33 -1.36 2.68 -15.31
CA PHE A 33 -0.72 2.97 -16.60
C PHE A 33 -0.11 1.71 -17.23
N GLU A 34 0.49 0.84 -16.41
CA GLU A 34 1.07 -0.45 -16.85
C GLU A 34 0.01 -1.55 -16.92
N TYR A 35 -1.00 -1.47 -16.03
CA TYR A 35 -2.07 -2.46 -15.91
C TYR A 35 -3.45 -1.84 -16.18
N PRO A 36 -3.86 -1.61 -17.45
CA PRO A 36 -5.09 -0.87 -17.78
C PRO A 36 -6.42 -1.49 -17.30
N ARG A 37 -6.38 -2.74 -16.82
CA ARG A 37 -7.53 -3.47 -16.27
C ARG A 37 -7.45 -3.61 -14.74
N LEU A 38 -6.54 -2.87 -14.10
CA LEU A 38 -6.34 -2.93 -12.66
C LEU A 38 -7.61 -2.49 -11.93
N ASN A 39 -8.11 -3.34 -11.03
CA ASN A 39 -9.19 -2.99 -10.14
C ASN A 39 -8.61 -2.33 -8.89
N ILE A 40 -8.55 -1.00 -8.88
CA ILE A 40 -7.96 -0.22 -7.77
C ILE A 40 -8.68 -0.51 -6.46
N ASP A 41 -10.01 -0.51 -6.46
CA ASP A 41 -10.80 -0.69 -5.24
C ASP A 41 -10.63 -2.08 -4.62
N HIS A 42 -10.35 -3.10 -5.44
CA HIS A 42 -9.97 -4.43 -4.95
C HIS A 42 -8.71 -4.37 -4.06
N TYR A 43 -7.65 -3.68 -4.50
CA TYR A 43 -6.40 -3.59 -3.74
C TYR A 43 -6.52 -2.67 -2.52
N LEU A 44 -7.28 -1.57 -2.63
CA LEU A 44 -7.59 -0.72 -1.47
C LEU A 44 -8.36 -1.50 -0.41
N ASN A 45 -9.35 -2.31 -0.82
CA ASN A 45 -10.08 -3.16 0.12
C ASN A 45 -9.16 -4.19 0.79
N ARG A 46 -8.16 -4.74 0.08
CA ARG A 46 -7.17 -5.62 0.70
C ARG A 46 -6.33 -4.91 1.76
N ILE A 47 -5.93 -3.66 1.53
CA ILE A 47 -5.23 -2.85 2.52
C ILE A 47 -6.14 -2.58 3.74
N ASN A 48 -7.39 -2.20 3.51
CA ASN A 48 -8.36 -1.98 4.59
C ASN A 48 -8.57 -3.24 5.44
N LEU A 49 -8.72 -4.41 4.81
CA LEU A 49 -8.82 -5.68 5.54
C LEU A 49 -7.58 -5.97 6.38
N MET A 50 -6.38 -5.69 5.86
CA MET A 50 -5.15 -5.81 6.64
C MET A 50 -5.12 -4.82 7.82
N ALA A 51 -5.57 -3.58 7.62
CA ALA A 51 -5.68 -2.58 8.69
C ALA A 51 -6.66 -3.02 9.79
N GLU A 52 -7.82 -3.57 9.43
CA GLU A 52 -8.80 -4.09 10.39
C GLU A 52 -8.25 -5.27 11.20
N GLU A 53 -7.47 -6.16 10.57
CA GLU A 53 -6.78 -7.24 11.30
C GLU A 53 -5.73 -6.70 12.29
N VAL A 54 -5.01 -5.63 11.94
CA VAL A 54 -4.12 -4.94 12.88
C VAL A 54 -4.93 -4.34 14.03
N LYS A 55 -6.02 -3.61 13.75
CA LYS A 55 -6.87 -2.96 14.77
C LYS A 55 -7.39 -3.97 15.80
N LYS A 56 -7.82 -5.16 15.37
CA LYS A 56 -8.27 -6.25 16.27
C LYS A 56 -7.18 -6.75 17.23
N ARG A 57 -5.90 -6.58 16.88
CA ARG A 57 -4.75 -7.01 17.70
C ARG A 57 -4.26 -5.91 18.63
N LEU A 58 -4.70 -4.67 18.43
CA LEU A 58 -4.29 -3.56 19.27
C LEU A 58 -4.89 -3.70 20.69
N PRO A 59 -4.10 -3.39 21.73
CA PRO A 59 -4.63 -3.34 23.10
C PRO A 59 -5.51 -2.11 23.30
N ASP A 60 -6.44 -2.16 24.27
CA ASP A 60 -7.31 -1.04 24.64
C ASP A 60 -6.51 0.24 24.98
N ARG A 61 -5.35 0.08 25.63
CA ARG A 61 -4.43 1.18 25.90
C ARG A 61 -3.30 1.20 24.87
N LEU A 62 -3.36 2.21 24.00
CA LEU A 62 -2.39 2.42 22.93
C LEU A 62 -1.05 2.94 23.46
N TYR A 63 0.02 2.28 23.03
CA TYR A 63 1.40 2.69 23.27
C TYR A 63 2.17 2.64 21.93
N PRO A 64 2.79 3.73 21.46
CA PRO A 64 3.35 3.81 20.11
C PRO A 64 4.28 2.65 19.72
N LEU A 65 5.23 2.29 20.59
CA LEU A 65 6.15 1.17 20.34
C LEU A 65 5.44 -0.18 20.20
N LYS A 66 4.33 -0.37 20.93
CA LYS A 66 3.54 -1.61 20.86
C LYS A 66 2.73 -1.67 19.57
N ILE A 67 2.21 -0.54 19.08
CA ILE A 67 1.55 -0.44 17.77
C ILE A 67 2.52 -0.84 16.66
N VAL A 68 3.71 -0.24 16.64
CA VAL A 68 4.77 -0.56 15.65
C VAL A 68 5.13 -2.04 15.70
N LYS A 69 5.28 -2.62 16.90
CA LYS A 69 5.58 -4.05 17.05
C LYS A 69 4.47 -4.94 16.47
N ILE A 70 3.20 -4.60 16.70
CA ILE A 70 2.05 -5.36 16.19
C ILE A 70 1.98 -5.28 14.67
N ILE A 71 2.17 -4.09 14.10
CA ILE A 71 2.20 -3.91 12.65
C ILE A 71 3.35 -4.70 12.04
N ASN A 72 4.56 -4.59 12.58
CA ASN A 72 5.72 -5.33 12.05
C ASN A 72 5.52 -6.84 12.10
N GLN A 73 5.03 -7.36 13.23
CA GLN A 73 4.70 -8.77 13.37
C GLN A 73 3.68 -9.18 12.30
N TYR A 74 2.60 -8.42 12.13
CA TYR A 74 1.57 -8.80 11.16
C TYR A 74 2.07 -8.71 9.72
N LEU A 75 2.72 -7.61 9.34
CA LEU A 75 3.11 -7.35 7.96
C LEU A 75 4.27 -8.23 7.50
N PHE A 76 5.34 -8.28 8.30
CA PHE A 76 6.60 -8.92 7.89
C PHE A 76 6.70 -10.38 8.34
N GLU A 77 6.10 -10.74 9.48
CA GLU A 77 6.18 -12.11 9.99
C GLU A 77 4.93 -12.93 9.64
N ASP A 78 3.73 -12.43 9.86
CA ASP A 78 2.52 -13.23 9.60
C ASP A 78 2.16 -13.25 8.11
N LEU A 79 2.21 -12.09 7.47
CA LEU A 79 1.94 -11.95 6.04
C LEU A 79 3.19 -12.16 5.18
N GLN A 80 4.39 -12.20 5.76
CA GLN A 80 5.63 -12.48 5.02
C GLN A 80 5.89 -11.47 3.88
N PHE A 81 5.51 -10.20 4.08
CA PHE A 81 6.00 -9.15 3.18
C PHE A 81 7.51 -9.01 3.31
N THR A 82 8.20 -8.80 2.19
CA THR A 82 9.66 -8.72 2.19
C THR A 82 10.19 -7.71 1.18
N GLY A 83 11.38 -7.18 1.47
CA GLY A 83 12.13 -6.33 0.57
C GLY A 83 12.92 -7.16 -0.44
N ASN A 84 12.84 -6.81 -1.73
CA ASN A 84 13.62 -7.48 -2.76
C ASN A 84 15.00 -6.83 -2.91
N THR A 85 16.00 -7.33 -2.19
CA THR A 85 17.38 -6.84 -2.31
C THR A 85 18.16 -7.51 -3.43
N GLN A 86 17.71 -8.68 -3.91
CA GLN A 86 18.38 -9.45 -4.95
C GLN A 86 18.06 -8.89 -6.35
N GLU A 87 16.78 -8.62 -6.61
CA GLU A 87 16.29 -8.04 -7.87
C GLU A 87 15.67 -6.67 -7.62
N TYR A 88 16.42 -5.78 -6.96
CA TYR A 88 15.91 -4.48 -6.50
C TYR A 88 15.23 -3.65 -7.59
N TYR A 89 15.77 -3.65 -8.81
CA TYR A 89 15.29 -2.88 -9.95
C TYR A 89 14.19 -3.56 -10.78
N ASP A 90 13.69 -4.73 -10.36
CA ASP A 90 12.48 -5.30 -10.97
C ASP A 90 11.31 -4.31 -10.81
N PRO A 91 10.70 -3.80 -11.90
CA PRO A 91 9.65 -2.78 -11.83
C PRO A 91 8.43 -3.25 -11.03
N ARG A 92 8.18 -4.56 -10.97
CA ARG A 92 7.11 -5.15 -10.16
C ARG A 92 7.28 -4.94 -8.66
N ASN A 93 8.47 -4.54 -8.19
CA ASN A 93 8.66 -4.13 -6.79
C ASN A 93 8.12 -2.73 -6.50
N SER A 94 7.84 -1.94 -7.54
CA SER A 94 7.38 -0.54 -7.46
C SER A 94 5.88 -0.38 -7.75
N TYR A 95 5.25 -1.35 -8.43
CA TYR A 95 3.81 -1.34 -8.65
C TYR A 95 3.07 -1.96 -7.45
N LEU A 96 2.23 -1.15 -6.78
CA LEU A 96 1.62 -1.55 -5.51
C LEU A 96 0.75 -2.81 -5.62
N ASN A 97 0.10 -3.04 -6.78
CA ASN A 97 -0.66 -4.28 -7.02
C ASN A 97 0.25 -5.53 -7.00
N ASP A 98 1.38 -5.48 -7.70
CA ASP A 98 2.33 -6.59 -7.74
C ASP A 98 2.97 -6.82 -6.38
N VAL A 99 3.26 -5.75 -5.64
CA VAL A 99 3.80 -5.84 -4.28
C VAL A 99 2.82 -6.52 -3.34
N ILE A 100 1.52 -6.18 -3.43
CA ILE A 100 0.47 -6.79 -2.61
C ILE A 100 0.24 -8.27 -2.99
N ASP A 101 0.33 -8.62 -4.27
CA ASP A 101 0.15 -9.99 -4.75
C ASP A 101 1.34 -10.89 -4.43
N ARG A 102 2.56 -10.41 -4.70
CA ARG A 102 3.81 -11.15 -4.49
C ARG A 102 4.34 -11.06 -3.06
N ARG A 103 3.79 -10.14 -2.27
CA ARG A 103 4.30 -9.75 -0.94
C ARG A 103 5.77 -9.37 -0.95
N THR A 104 6.23 -8.84 -2.08
CA THR A 104 7.65 -8.53 -2.33
C THR A 104 7.74 -7.15 -2.96
N GLY A 105 8.49 -6.23 -2.34
CA GLY A 105 8.57 -4.84 -2.79
C GLY A 105 9.90 -4.16 -2.48
N ILE A 106 9.93 -2.83 -2.57
CA ILE A 106 11.04 -1.97 -2.13
C ILE A 106 10.64 -1.19 -0.88
N PRO A 107 11.58 -0.58 -0.13
CA PRO A 107 11.25 0.17 1.08
C PRO A 107 10.13 1.21 0.88
N LEU A 108 10.08 1.88 -0.28
CA LEU A 108 9.04 2.85 -0.60
C LEU A 108 7.64 2.22 -0.66
N THR A 109 7.45 1.16 -1.45
CA THR A 109 6.13 0.54 -1.63
C THR A 109 5.65 -0.19 -0.38
N LEU A 110 6.57 -0.80 0.37
CA LEU A 110 6.27 -1.38 1.67
C LEU A 110 5.84 -0.31 2.69
N SER A 111 6.44 0.88 2.64
CA SER A 111 6.04 2.01 3.49
C SER A 111 4.62 2.50 3.18
N ILE A 112 4.19 2.47 1.91
CA ILE A 112 2.81 2.83 1.53
C ILE A 112 1.80 1.85 2.14
N ILE A 113 2.09 0.53 2.10
CA ILE A 113 1.24 -0.48 2.76
C ILE A 113 1.20 -0.24 4.27
N TYR A 114 2.36 0.04 4.86
CA TYR A 114 2.49 0.31 6.29
C TYR A 114 1.64 1.52 6.73
N LEU A 115 1.72 2.62 5.98
CA LEU A 115 0.91 3.83 6.23
C LEU A 115 -0.57 3.57 6.01
N GLY A 116 -0.94 2.73 5.06
CA GLY A 116 -2.33 2.32 4.83
C GLY A 116 -2.99 1.61 6.02
N PHE A 117 -2.22 1.16 7.03
CA PHE A 117 -2.79 0.64 8.28
C PHE A 117 -3.13 1.72 9.30
N ALA A 118 -2.62 2.94 9.10
CA ALA A 118 -2.87 4.09 9.95
C ALA A 118 -4.04 4.97 9.46
N GLU A 119 -4.60 4.67 8.28
CA GLU A 119 -5.80 5.31 7.71
C GLU A 119 -7.11 4.78 8.34
#